data_AF-A0A7V3WHD9-F1
#
_entry.id   AF-A0A7V3WHD9-F1
#
_cell.length_a   1.000
_cell.length_b   1.000
_cell.length_c   1.000
_cell.angle_alpha   90.00
_cell.angle_beta   90.00
_cell.angle_gamma   90.00
#
_symmetry.space_group_name_H-M   'P 1'
#
loop_
_entity.id
_entity.type
_entity.pdbx_description
1 polymer ?
#
loop_
_entity_poly.entity_id
_entity_poly.type
_entity_poly.pdbx_seq_one_letter_code
_entity_poly.pdbx_strand_id
1 'polypeptide(L)' 'CSKGTYVRVLCDDIGKELGTFGYMASLIRTRVGYFKIEDSITINDLKSSDIKYYKMDDVLEGILNNRL' A
#
# COMPACT_ATOMS: atom_id res chain seq x y z
N CYS A 1 -2.46 8.05 -3.19
CA CYS A 1 -3.22 8.16 -4.45
C CYS A 1 -4.54 7.42 -4.30
N SER A 2 -5.53 7.70 -5.16
CA SER A 2 -6.80 6.96 -5.17
C SER A 2 -6.57 5.51 -5.60
N LYS A 3 -7.51 4.63 -5.23
CA LYS A 3 -7.53 3.26 -5.73
C LYS A 3 -7.53 3.25 -7.26
N GLY A 4 -6.77 2.34 -7.86
CA GLY A 4 -6.65 2.21 -9.31
C GLY A 4 -5.60 3.12 -9.96
N THR A 5 -4.82 3.88 -9.18
CA THR A 5 -3.69 4.64 -9.73
C THR A 5 -2.59 3.70 -10.21
N TYR A 6 -2.18 3.81 -11.48
CA TYR A 6 -1.09 3.04 -12.07
C TYR A 6 0.24 3.81 -11.94
N VAL A 7 0.96 3.62 -10.83
CA VAL A 7 2.24 4.33 -10.57
C VAL A 7 3.26 4.12 -11.68
N ARG A 8 3.25 2.96 -12.35
CA ARG A 8 4.13 2.69 -13.51
C ARG A 8 3.85 3.61 -14.70
N VAL A 9 2.58 3.91 -14.96
CA VAL A 9 2.17 4.84 -16.03
C VAL A 9 2.58 6.25 -15.64
N LEU A 10 2.40 6.62 -14.37
CA LEU A 10 2.87 7.92 -13.87
C LEU A 10 4.38 8.10 -14.07
N CYS A 11 5.21 7.07 -13.82
CA CYS A 11 6.65 7.16 -14.09
C CYS A 11 6.97 7.35 -15.59
N ASP A 12 6.25 6.67 -16.47
CA ASP A 12 6.38 6.81 -17.93
C ASP A 12 5.97 8.22 -18.39
N ASP A 13 4.84 8.73 -17.90
CA ASP A 13 4.34 10.08 -18.19
C ASP A 13 5.31 11.16 -17.73
N ILE A 14 5.90 11.01 -16.53
CA ILE A 14 6.95 11.93 -16.03
C ILE A 14 8.17 11.90 -16.95
N GLY A 15 8.59 10.71 -17.42
CA GLY A 15 9.69 10.59 -18.38
C GLY A 15 9.41 11.37 -19.67
N LYS A 16 8.22 11.16 -20.25
CA LYS A 16 7.78 11.85 -21.47
C LYS A 16 7.76 13.36 -21.31
N GLU A 17 7.25 13.87 -20.18
CA GLU A 17 7.18 15.31 -19.90
C GLU A 17 8.59 15.92 -19.79
N LEU A 18 9.57 15.17 -19.30
CA LEU A 18 10.98 15.59 -19.24
C LEU A 18 11.74 15.38 -20.56
N GLY A 19 11.09 14.92 -21.63
CA GLY A 19 11.73 14.62 -22.92
C GLY A 19 12.66 13.41 -22.89
N THR A 20 12.44 12.47 -21.98
CA THR A 20 13.25 11.26 -21.81
C THR A 20 12.39 10.03 -21.49
N PHE A 21 13.00 8.96 -20.97
CA PHE A 21 12.30 7.76 -20.51
C PHE A 21 12.25 7.71 -18.99
N GLY A 22 11.11 7.32 -18.44
CA GLY A 22 10.93 7.05 -17.02
C GLY A 22 10.43 5.64 -16.80
N TYR A 23 11.01 4.93 -15.84
CA TYR A 23 10.53 3.61 -15.44
C TYR A 23 10.59 3.48 -13.92
N MET A 24 9.72 2.63 -13.38
CA MET A 24 9.64 2.40 -11.95
C MET A 24 10.65 1.32 -11.54
N ALA A 25 11.78 1.73 -10.95
CA ALA A 25 12.82 0.80 -10.49
C ALA A 25 12.42 0.01 -9.23
N SER A 26 11.69 0.64 -8.31
CA SER A 26 11.17 -0.01 -7.10
C SER A 26 9.86 0.64 -6.67
N LEU A 27 9.05 -0.11 -5.94
CA LEU A 27 7.79 0.40 -5.36
C LEU A 27 7.49 -0.33 -4.06
N ILE A 28 7.25 0.45 -3.00
CA ILE A 28 6.79 -0.04 -1.71
C ILE A 28 5.47 0.66 -1.39
N ARG A 29 4.41 -0.12 -1.18
CA ARG A 29 3.12 0.41 -0.74
C ARG A 29 3.12 0.48 0.79
N THR A 30 3.19 1.69 1.34
CA THR A 30 3.28 1.91 2.79
C THR A 30 1.92 1.92 3.51
N ARG A 31 0.80 2.03 2.78
CA ARG A 31 -0.54 2.11 3.38
C ARG A 31 -1.65 1.67 2.42
N VAL A 32 -2.69 1.05 2.96
CA VAL A 32 -3.98 0.79 2.30
C VAL A 32 -5.10 1.11 3.28
N GLY A 33 -5.76 2.25 3.09
CA GLY A 33 -6.80 2.70 4.02
C GLY A 33 -6.26 2.78 5.44
N TYR A 34 -6.89 2.01 6.34
CA TYR A 34 -6.52 1.91 7.76
C TYR A 34 -5.19 1.19 8.01
N PHE A 35 -4.79 0.26 7.13
CA PHE A 35 -3.62 -0.61 7.35
C PHE A 35 -2.33 0.03 6.86
N LYS A 36 -1.29 0.02 7.69
CA LYS A 36 0.05 0.52 7.33
C LYS A 36 1.03 -0.63 7.15
N ILE A 37 2.20 -0.35 6.56
CA ILE A 37 3.24 -1.35 6.35
C ILE A 37 3.87 -1.82 7.67
N GLU A 38 3.86 -0.99 8.70
CA GLU A 38 4.35 -1.39 10.03
C GLU A 38 3.44 -2.44 10.69
N ASP A 39 2.18 -2.54 10.26
CA ASP A 39 1.24 -3.59 10.66
C ASP A 39 1.39 -4.89 9.84
N SER A 40 2.21 -4.87 8.77
CA SER A 40 2.36 -6.01 7.87
C SER A 40 3.31 -7.06 8.44
N ILE A 41 3.04 -8.32 8.08
CA ILE A 41 3.88 -9.46 8.42
C ILE A 41 4.38 -10.12 7.14
N THR A 42 5.55 -10.74 7.19
CA THR A 42 6.09 -11.45 6.04
C THR A 42 5.44 -12.82 5.89
N ILE A 43 5.59 -13.44 4.71
CA ILE A 43 5.11 -14.81 4.47
C ILE A 43 5.80 -15.82 5.40
N ASN A 44 7.03 -15.54 5.82
CA ASN A 44 7.73 -16.41 6.76
C ASN A 44 7.13 -16.32 8.16
N ASP A 45 6.72 -15.12 8.60
CA ASP A 45 6.10 -14.90 9.91
C ASP A 45 4.75 -15.61 10.02
N LEU A 46 4.01 -15.75 8.90
CA LEU A 46 2.76 -16.51 8.86
C LEU A 46 2.90 -17.99 9.28
N LYS A 47 4.11 -18.56 9.24
CA LYS A 47 4.35 -19.92 9.70
C LYS A 47 4.53 -20.03 11.21
N SER A 48 4.72 -18.89 11.89
CA SER A 48 4.78 -18.82 13.35
C SER A 48 3.36 -18.78 13.95
N SER A 49 3.23 -19.18 15.22
CA SER A 49 1.94 -19.13 15.92
C SER A 49 1.59 -17.74 16.49
N ASP A 50 2.54 -16.80 16.46
CA ASP A 50 2.39 -15.46 17.04
C ASP A 50 1.92 -14.45 15.98
N ILE A 51 0.71 -14.65 15.48
CA ILE A 51 0.08 -13.73 14.52
C ILE A 51 -0.84 -12.76 15.26
N LYS A 52 -0.66 -11.46 15.02
CA LYS A 52 -1.58 -10.43 15.50
C LYS A 52 -2.88 -10.51 14.71
N TYR A 53 -3.97 -10.84 15.40
CA TYR A 53 -5.32 -10.77 14.84
C TYR A 53 -5.95 -9.42 15.13
N TYR A 54 -6.74 -8.93 14.17
CA TYR A 54 -7.58 -7.76 14.35
C TYR A 54 -9.02 -8.23 14.51
N LYS A 55 -9.72 -7.72 15.53
CA LYS A 55 -11.17 -7.92 15.60
C LYS A 55 -11.83 -7.14 14.47
N MET A 56 -12.86 -7.72 13.87
CA MET A 56 -13.54 -7.10 12.74
C MET A 56 -14.11 -5.73 13.12
N ASP A 57 -14.69 -5.59 14.32
CA ASP A 57 -15.28 -4.32 14.78
C ASP A 57 -14.23 -3.21 14.85
N ASP A 58 -13.07 -3.48 15.46
CA ASP A 58 -11.94 -2.52 15.54
C ASP A 58 -11.46 -2.08 14.14
N VAL A 59 -11.45 -3.02 13.18
CA VAL A 59 -11.10 -2.73 11.78
C VAL A 59 -12.16 -1.87 11.12
N LEU A 60 -13.44 -2.18 11.29
CA LEU A 60 -14.54 -1.44 10.70
C LEU A 60 -14.58 -0.01 11.22
N GLU A 61 -14.44 0.19 12.54
CA GLU A 61 -14.31 1.51 13.15
C GLU A 61 -13.10 2.27 12.58
N GLY A 62 -11.94 1.61 12.52
CA GLY A 62 -10.73 2.18 11.95
C GLY A 62 -10.88 2.64 10.49
N ILE A 63 -11.58 1.85 9.67
CA ILE A 63 -11.89 2.18 8.27
C ILE A 63 -12.87 3.35 8.18
N LEU A 64 -13.93 3.36 9.00
CA LEU A 64 -14.93 4.42 9.01
C LEU A 64 -14.34 5.77 9.44
N ASN A 65 -13.47 5.76 10.46
CA ASN A 65 -12.81 6.96 10.99
C ASN A 65 -11.71 7.51 10.08
N ASN A 66 -11.19 6.71 9.15
CA ASN A 66 -10.19 7.13 8.15
C ASN A 66 -10.77 7.34 6.74
N ARG A 67 -12.08 7.56 6.62
CA ARG A 67 -12.69 7.99 5.35
C ARG A 67 -12.26 9.43 5.02
N LEU A 68 -11.23 9.54 4.18
CA LEU A 68 -11.11 10.62 3.19
C LEU A 68 -11.70 10.14 1.86
#